data_AF-A0A4R2P810-F1
#
_entry.id   AF-A0A4R2P810-F1
#
_cell.length_a   1.000
_cell.length_b   1.000
_cell.length_c   1.000
_cell.angle_alpha   90.00
_cell.angle_beta   90.00
_cell.angle_gamma   90.00
#
_symmetry.space_group_name_H-M   'P 1'
#
loop_
_entity.id
_entity.type
_entity.pdbx_description
1 polymer ?
#
loop_
_entity_poly.entity_id
_entity_poly.type
_entity_poly.pdbx_seq_one_letter_code
_entity_poly.pdbx_strand_id
1 'polypeptide(L)'
;MKIRVLLTGLAAAAACGPAHADSWLPATVQTYTSSDQSTRLVVIPRDIESPLAYFRDKTQGREPAGQARGEQAKTARAVVERRVSGKWTRVWAAPLVNDVSPVRALVSNDARHVVTFDNWHSMGLGDDTIAIYGPDGQLVRKLALNQLLPDFYVKALPRSVSSLHWSGTHRLTADGRRALVAVVVPDDDRLPTDELSTVDVAIDLETGAVTHPEERAWNDAVAIARKVADRRDQAEARRAAAFAAPLKSPATSESADWYDYLTEAFFRVDPDWKETYPEVAVLGASEESPTATLARAFEGEGPHVVMLASVQAPDVLPAAVRDFAATLSPSALKDVRVYLAAPIAIANPIRKNLAAHGATVVVIYPGSAIPQRPERLRGETSLDKLAGDIEALGRDTGSSGPGLPKSPPAR
;
A
#
# COMPACT_ATOMS: atom_id res chain seq x y z
N MET A 1 18.48 -37.60 -19.95
CA MET A 1 19.11 -37.20 -18.68
C MET A 1 18.38 -35.95 -18.20
N LYS A 2 17.61 -36.05 -17.11
CA LYS A 2 16.73 -34.96 -16.63
C LYS A 2 17.57 -33.96 -15.86
N ILE A 3 17.81 -32.77 -16.41
CA ILE A 3 18.46 -31.68 -15.69
C ILE A 3 17.37 -30.85 -15.01
N ARG A 4 17.43 -30.84 -13.68
CA ARG A 4 16.65 -29.96 -12.81
C ARG A 4 17.12 -28.52 -13.06
N VAL A 5 16.24 -27.67 -13.60
CA VAL A 5 16.45 -26.22 -13.59
C VAL A 5 16.08 -25.74 -12.20
N LEU A 6 17.08 -25.29 -11.45
CA LEU A 6 16.93 -24.64 -10.16
C LEU A 6 16.34 -23.24 -10.40
N LEU A 7 15.11 -23.01 -9.93
CA LEU A 7 14.56 -21.66 -9.77
C LEU A 7 15.44 -20.89 -8.79
N THR A 8 16.20 -19.91 -9.29
CA THR A 8 16.83 -18.88 -8.46
C THR A 8 16.76 -17.57 -9.22
N GLY A 9 15.97 -16.64 -8.73
CA GLY A 9 15.74 -15.36 -9.41
C GLY A 9 14.72 -14.51 -8.67
N LEU A 10 14.92 -14.34 -7.35
CA LEU A 10 14.17 -13.40 -6.53
C LEU A 10 15.21 -12.49 -5.84
N ALA A 11 15.48 -11.31 -6.40
CA ALA A 11 16.00 -10.13 -5.69
C ALA A 11 16.38 -9.00 -6.67
N ALA A 12 15.41 -8.16 -7.03
CA ALA A 12 15.66 -6.79 -7.48
C ALA A 12 14.43 -5.94 -7.16
N ALA A 13 14.15 -5.78 -5.86
CA ALA A 13 13.13 -4.89 -5.33
C ALA A 13 13.79 -4.03 -4.23
N ALA A 14 14.52 -2.99 -4.63
CA ALA A 14 15.28 -2.18 -3.67
C ALA A 14 15.33 -0.68 -4.00
N ALA A 15 14.39 -0.15 -4.79
CA ALA A 15 14.20 1.29 -4.99
C ALA A 15 12.84 1.78 -4.46
N CYS A 16 11.85 0.89 -4.43
CA CYS A 16 10.73 0.98 -3.52
C CYS A 16 11.13 0.10 -2.32
N GLY A 17 11.22 0.66 -1.11
CA GLY A 17 11.24 -0.19 0.09
C GLY A 17 10.13 -1.23 -0.04
N PRO A 18 10.32 -2.47 0.45
CA PRO A 18 9.38 -3.56 0.23
C PRO A 18 7.97 -3.04 0.46
N ALA A 19 7.14 -3.09 -0.59
CA ALA A 19 5.73 -2.82 -0.42
C ALA A 19 5.24 -3.85 0.58
N HIS A 20 5.08 -3.42 1.84
CA HIS A 20 4.46 -4.23 2.88
C HIS A 20 2.98 -4.29 2.49
N ALA A 21 2.68 -5.19 1.56
CA ALA A 21 1.32 -5.55 1.24
C ALA A 21 0.87 -6.48 2.38
N ASP A 22 -0.14 -6.04 3.11
CA ASP A 22 -0.72 -6.88 4.14
C ASP A 22 -1.33 -8.11 3.49
N SER A 23 -0.92 -9.29 3.95
CA SER A 23 -1.57 -10.54 3.57
C SER A 23 -2.72 -10.78 4.54
N TRP A 24 -3.94 -10.86 4.02
CA TRP A 24 -5.11 -11.15 4.82
C TRP A 24 -5.68 -12.51 4.44
N LEU A 25 -5.83 -13.35 5.46
CA LEU A 25 -6.62 -14.56 5.30
C LEU A 25 -8.10 -14.19 5.18
N PRO A 26 -8.91 -15.02 4.49
CA PRO A 26 -10.36 -14.84 4.45
C PRO A 26 -10.94 -14.66 5.86
N ALA A 27 -11.89 -13.75 6.00
CA ALA A 27 -12.59 -13.58 7.27
C ALA A 27 -13.31 -14.88 7.66
N THR A 28 -13.20 -15.26 8.93
CA THR A 28 -13.82 -16.47 9.49
C THR A 28 -14.67 -16.11 10.70
N VAL A 29 -15.55 -17.02 11.13
CA VAL A 29 -16.33 -16.81 12.36
C VAL A 29 -15.38 -16.67 13.54
N GLN A 30 -15.49 -15.56 14.27
CA GLN A 30 -14.69 -15.27 15.45
C GLN A 30 -15.55 -15.24 16.71
N THR A 31 -15.01 -15.70 17.83
CA THR A 31 -15.67 -15.62 19.14
C THR A 31 -14.81 -14.82 20.11
N TYR A 32 -15.40 -13.78 20.67
CA TYR A 32 -14.78 -12.91 21.68
C TYR A 32 -15.48 -13.15 23.02
N THR A 33 -14.69 -13.31 24.08
CA THR A 33 -15.21 -13.61 25.41
C THR A 33 -14.93 -12.43 26.33
N SER A 34 -15.93 -12.06 27.13
CA SER A 34 -15.81 -11.07 28.19
C SER A 34 -14.78 -11.49 29.25
N SER A 35 -14.28 -10.54 30.03
CA SER A 35 -13.18 -10.78 30.98
C SER A 35 -13.47 -11.86 32.03
N ASP A 36 -14.73 -11.97 32.48
CA ASP A 36 -15.18 -12.96 33.45
C ASP A 36 -15.73 -14.25 32.81
N GLN A 37 -15.66 -14.34 31.47
CA GLN A 37 -16.18 -15.43 30.65
C GLN A 37 -17.69 -15.69 30.80
N SER A 38 -18.45 -14.74 31.34
CA SER A 38 -19.90 -14.86 31.50
C SER A 38 -20.66 -14.53 30.23
N THR A 39 -20.06 -13.75 29.34
CA THR A 39 -20.63 -13.29 28.06
C THR A 39 -19.67 -13.57 26.92
N ARG A 40 -20.20 -13.92 25.75
CA ARG A 40 -19.45 -14.02 24.49
C ARG A 40 -20.16 -13.32 23.34
N LEU A 41 -19.37 -12.83 22.40
CA LEU A 41 -19.79 -12.29 21.11
C LEU A 41 -19.30 -13.25 20.03
N VAL A 42 -20.20 -13.71 19.17
CA VAL A 42 -19.89 -14.47 17.95
C VAL A 42 -20.07 -13.53 16.77
N VAL A 43 -18.99 -13.25 16.05
CA VAL A 43 -18.98 -12.47 14.80
C VAL A 43 -18.98 -13.44 13.64
N ILE A 44 -19.96 -13.28 12.76
CA ILE A 44 -20.13 -14.06 11.54
C ILE A 44 -19.87 -13.10 10.38
N PRO A 45 -18.76 -13.25 9.64
CA PRO A 45 -18.50 -12.45 8.44
C PRO A 45 -19.63 -12.59 7.42
N ARG A 46 -19.82 -11.59 6.57
CA ARG A 46 -20.63 -11.81 5.37
C ARG A 46 -19.83 -12.61 4.35
N ASP A 47 -20.52 -13.37 3.51
CA ASP A 47 -19.88 -14.10 2.45
C ASP A 47 -19.39 -13.16 1.34
N ILE A 48 -18.17 -13.42 0.86
CA ILE A 48 -17.57 -12.77 -0.31
C ILE A 48 -17.19 -13.84 -1.33
N GLU A 49 -17.27 -13.51 -2.62
CA GLU A 49 -16.88 -14.42 -3.70
C GLU A 49 -15.39 -14.80 -3.58
N SER A 50 -14.54 -13.80 -3.37
CA SER A 50 -13.12 -13.98 -3.05
C SER A 50 -12.51 -12.65 -2.58
N PRO A 51 -11.34 -12.67 -1.90
CA PRO A 51 -10.59 -11.45 -1.61
C PRO A 51 -10.26 -10.64 -2.86
N LEU A 52 -9.95 -11.29 -3.99
CA LEU A 52 -9.63 -10.60 -5.24
C LEU A 52 -10.86 -9.88 -5.84
N ALA A 53 -12.03 -10.52 -5.80
CA ALA A 53 -13.28 -9.89 -6.24
C ALA A 53 -13.61 -8.68 -5.36
N TYR A 54 -13.43 -8.80 -4.04
CA TYR A 54 -13.59 -7.69 -3.10
C TYR A 54 -12.73 -6.48 -3.48
N PHE A 55 -11.42 -6.69 -3.71
CA PHE A 55 -10.52 -5.60 -4.09
C PHE A 55 -10.85 -4.98 -5.44
N ARG A 56 -11.21 -5.81 -6.43
CA ARG A 56 -11.63 -5.33 -7.74
C ARG A 56 -12.87 -4.45 -7.64
N ASP A 57 -13.83 -4.84 -6.82
CA ASP A 57 -15.05 -4.08 -6.64
C ASP A 57 -14.77 -2.76 -5.90
N LYS A 58 -13.94 -2.77 -4.84
CA LYS A 58 -13.53 -1.55 -4.13
C LYS A 58 -12.79 -0.56 -5.03
N THR A 59 -11.86 -1.04 -5.84
CA THR A 59 -11.14 -0.19 -6.81
C THR A 59 -12.07 0.36 -7.89
N GLN A 60 -13.19 -0.31 -8.18
CA GLN A 60 -14.20 0.15 -9.14
C GLN A 60 -15.38 0.92 -8.48
N GLY A 61 -15.31 1.19 -7.17
CA GLY A 61 -16.41 1.84 -6.43
C GLY A 61 -17.72 1.04 -6.42
N ARG A 62 -17.67 -0.28 -6.62
CA ARG A 62 -18.85 -1.16 -6.61
C ARG A 62 -19.13 -1.67 -5.21
N GLU A 63 -20.34 -1.43 -4.72
CA GLU A 63 -20.81 -1.88 -3.41
C GLU A 63 -22.09 -2.73 -3.50
N PRO A 64 -22.26 -3.76 -2.64
CA PRO A 64 -21.29 -4.27 -1.67
C PRO A 64 -20.14 -5.02 -2.35
N ALA A 65 -18.90 -4.63 -2.05
CA ALA A 65 -17.74 -5.15 -2.75
C ALA A 65 -17.58 -6.68 -2.60
N GLY A 66 -17.32 -7.39 -3.69
CA GLY A 66 -17.09 -8.84 -3.67
C GLY A 66 -18.31 -9.66 -3.21
N GLN A 67 -19.53 -9.12 -3.29
CA GLN A 67 -20.76 -9.80 -2.89
C GLN A 67 -20.90 -11.17 -3.56
N ALA A 68 -21.05 -12.22 -2.75
CA ALA A 68 -21.31 -13.56 -3.26
C ALA A 68 -22.69 -13.65 -3.96
N ARG A 69 -22.77 -14.40 -5.06
CA ARG A 69 -24.01 -14.54 -5.82
C ARG A 69 -25.10 -15.21 -4.99
N GLY A 70 -26.24 -14.53 -4.86
CA GLY A 70 -27.40 -15.02 -4.11
C GLY A 70 -27.35 -14.70 -2.61
N GLU A 71 -26.24 -14.16 -2.11
CA GLU A 71 -26.13 -13.73 -0.72
C GLU A 71 -26.88 -12.41 -0.51
N GLN A 72 -27.62 -12.32 0.59
CA GLN A 72 -28.42 -11.14 0.94
C GLN A 72 -27.75 -10.28 2.02
N ALA A 73 -26.89 -10.88 2.86
CA ALA A 73 -26.14 -10.15 3.85
C ALA A 73 -25.17 -9.16 3.17
N LYS A 74 -25.31 -7.89 3.53
CA LYS A 74 -24.44 -6.81 3.03
C LYS A 74 -23.32 -6.44 4.01
N THR A 75 -23.44 -6.89 5.25
CA THR A 75 -22.48 -6.63 6.32
C THR A 75 -22.32 -7.85 7.22
N ALA A 76 -21.27 -7.86 8.04
CA ALA A 76 -21.08 -8.86 9.07
C ALA A 76 -22.27 -8.91 10.06
N ARG A 77 -22.41 -10.01 10.79
CA ARG A 77 -23.44 -10.17 11.81
C ARG A 77 -22.83 -10.52 13.17
N ALA A 78 -23.38 -9.95 14.23
CA ALA A 78 -23.05 -10.30 15.60
C ALA A 78 -24.17 -11.10 16.28
N VAL A 79 -23.77 -12.03 17.14
CA VAL A 79 -24.63 -12.73 18.10
C VAL A 79 -23.99 -12.63 19.47
N VAL A 80 -24.67 -12.00 20.43
CA VAL A 80 -24.21 -11.95 21.82
C VAL A 80 -24.97 -12.97 22.65
N GLU A 81 -24.23 -13.71 23.46
CA GLU A 81 -24.75 -14.76 24.31
C GLU A 81 -24.20 -14.64 25.73
N ARG A 82 -25.04 -14.95 26.70
CA ARG A 82 -24.69 -14.99 28.12
C ARG A 82 -24.77 -16.41 28.66
N ARG A 83 -23.89 -16.74 29.59
CA ARG A 83 -23.87 -18.03 30.26
C ARG A 83 -24.88 -18.03 31.40
N VAL A 84 -25.92 -18.85 31.29
CA VAL A 84 -26.96 -19.05 32.29
C VAL A 84 -27.02 -20.53 32.63
N SER A 85 -26.80 -20.88 33.89
CA SER A 85 -26.78 -22.28 34.37
C SER A 85 -25.87 -23.19 33.52
N GLY A 86 -24.69 -22.68 33.16
CA GLY A 86 -23.69 -23.39 32.36
C GLY A 86 -23.95 -23.44 30.85
N LYS A 87 -25.11 -22.97 30.36
CA LYS A 87 -25.47 -22.94 28.93
C LYS A 87 -25.40 -21.54 28.35
N TRP A 88 -25.06 -21.42 27.08
CA TRP A 88 -25.12 -20.16 26.36
C TRP A 88 -26.57 -19.86 25.96
N THR A 89 -27.03 -18.66 26.28
CA THR A 89 -28.36 -18.15 25.92
C THR A 89 -28.18 -16.85 25.15
N ARG A 90 -28.80 -16.75 23.98
CA ARG A 90 -28.76 -15.54 23.16
C ARG A 90 -29.37 -14.37 23.90
N VAL A 91 -28.63 -13.27 23.97
CA VAL A 91 -29.09 -11.97 24.45
C VAL A 91 -29.66 -11.20 23.26
N TRP A 92 -28.86 -11.01 22.20
CA TRP A 92 -29.29 -10.36 20.97
C TRP A 92 -28.49 -10.82 19.75
N ALA A 93 -28.99 -10.50 18.56
CA ALA A 93 -28.28 -10.67 17.30
C ALA A 93 -28.64 -9.53 16.34
N ALA A 94 -27.63 -8.92 15.71
CA ALA A 94 -27.81 -7.73 14.87
C ALA A 94 -26.77 -7.69 13.73
N PRO A 95 -27.06 -7.05 12.59
CA PRO A 95 -26.03 -6.71 11.62
C PRO A 95 -25.03 -5.72 12.25
N LEU A 96 -23.77 -5.86 11.89
CA LEU A 96 -22.71 -4.89 12.19
C LEU A 96 -22.61 -3.88 11.05
N VAL A 97 -22.03 -2.71 11.32
CA VAL A 97 -21.67 -1.75 10.27
C VAL A 97 -20.42 -2.18 9.50
N ASN A 98 -19.63 -3.09 10.09
CA ASN A 98 -18.44 -3.63 9.46
C ASN A 98 -18.78 -4.39 8.17
N ASP A 99 -18.13 -4.02 7.08
CA ASP A 99 -18.41 -4.51 5.72
C ASP A 99 -18.30 -6.04 5.64
N VAL A 100 -17.08 -6.60 5.80
CA VAL A 100 -16.88 -8.05 5.76
C VAL A 100 -16.86 -8.67 7.15
N SER A 101 -16.03 -8.13 8.02
CA SER A 101 -15.88 -8.50 9.44
C SER A 101 -15.06 -7.42 10.13
N PRO A 102 -15.28 -7.15 11.43
CA PRO A 102 -14.30 -6.43 12.22
C PRO A 102 -13.00 -7.22 12.36
N VAL A 103 -11.88 -6.52 12.55
CA VAL A 103 -10.57 -7.14 12.83
C VAL A 103 -10.49 -7.61 14.27
N ARG A 104 -11.02 -6.80 15.22
CA ARG A 104 -11.13 -7.16 16.63
C ARG A 104 -12.46 -6.69 17.20
N ALA A 105 -12.86 -7.28 18.32
CA ALA A 105 -14.02 -6.83 19.08
C ALA A 105 -13.86 -7.04 20.58
N LEU A 106 -14.64 -6.30 21.36
CA LEU A 106 -14.80 -6.42 22.80
C LEU A 106 -16.28 -6.59 23.15
N VAL A 107 -16.57 -7.29 24.24
CA VAL A 107 -17.93 -7.46 24.78
C VAL A 107 -17.90 -7.32 26.30
N SER A 108 -18.84 -6.55 26.85
CA SER A 108 -18.94 -6.33 28.30
C SER A 108 -19.47 -7.57 29.03
N ASN A 109 -19.11 -7.72 30.31
CA ASN A 109 -19.55 -8.85 31.15
C ASN A 109 -21.09 -8.92 31.29
N ASP A 110 -21.76 -7.76 31.24
CA ASP A 110 -23.22 -7.65 31.33
C ASP A 110 -23.96 -7.78 29.98
N ALA A 111 -23.22 -8.04 28.88
CA ALA A 111 -23.74 -8.13 27.51
C ALA A 111 -24.41 -6.85 26.98
N ARG A 112 -24.27 -5.71 27.68
CA ARG A 112 -24.88 -4.44 27.28
C ARG A 112 -24.11 -3.72 26.18
N HIS A 113 -22.80 -3.94 26.08
CA HIS A 113 -21.98 -3.24 25.09
C HIS A 113 -21.11 -4.18 24.29
N VAL A 114 -21.03 -3.90 23.00
CA VAL A 114 -20.04 -4.46 22.07
C VAL A 114 -19.30 -3.32 21.41
N VAL A 115 -17.99 -3.47 21.26
CA VAL A 115 -17.16 -2.53 20.48
C VAL A 115 -16.44 -3.32 19.42
N THR A 116 -16.53 -2.89 18.17
CA THR A 116 -15.76 -3.46 17.06
C THR A 116 -14.69 -2.49 16.61
N PHE A 117 -13.58 -3.04 16.11
CA PHE A 117 -12.40 -2.28 15.69
C PHE A 117 -11.98 -2.74 14.29
N ASP A 118 -11.80 -1.74 13.44
CA ASP A 118 -11.38 -1.83 12.05
C ASP A 118 -12.31 -2.66 11.17
N ASN A 119 -12.14 -2.53 9.86
CA ASN A 119 -12.69 -3.46 8.90
C ASN A 119 -11.60 -4.39 8.37
N TRP A 120 -11.97 -5.64 8.10
CA TRP A 120 -11.14 -6.54 7.32
C TRP A 120 -10.74 -5.87 5.99
N HIS A 121 -9.44 -5.87 5.68
CA HIS A 121 -8.81 -5.12 4.57
C HIS A 121 -8.87 -3.58 4.65
N SER A 122 -9.23 -2.96 5.78
CA SER A 122 -9.29 -1.50 5.91
C SER A 122 -8.99 -1.06 7.34
N MET A 123 -7.83 -1.45 7.89
CA MET A 123 -7.41 -1.03 9.23
C MET A 123 -7.11 0.47 9.27
N GLY A 124 -7.76 1.16 10.21
CA GLY A 124 -7.62 2.58 10.46
C GLY A 124 -8.25 3.48 9.40
N LEU A 125 -9.04 2.93 8.48
CA LEU A 125 -9.68 3.65 7.38
C LEU A 125 -11.20 3.60 7.54
N GLY A 126 -11.89 4.61 7.03
CA GLY A 126 -13.36 4.71 7.08
C GLY A 126 -13.91 5.42 8.31
N ASP A 127 -15.24 5.58 8.34
CA ASP A 127 -15.96 6.25 9.43
C ASP A 127 -16.33 5.31 10.59
N ASP A 128 -16.02 4.02 10.44
CA ASP A 128 -16.35 2.90 11.31
C ASP A 128 -15.11 2.14 11.78
N THR A 129 -13.97 2.84 11.87
CA THR A 129 -12.76 2.31 12.51
C THR A 129 -13.06 1.80 13.92
N ILE A 130 -13.95 2.47 14.65
CA ILE A 130 -14.53 1.97 15.88
C ILE A 130 -16.04 2.08 15.77
N ALA A 131 -16.76 0.99 16.06
CA ALA A 131 -18.21 1.03 16.18
C ALA A 131 -18.65 0.50 17.56
N ILE A 132 -19.54 1.24 18.21
CA ILE A 132 -20.04 0.97 19.54
C ILE A 132 -21.51 0.58 19.43
N TYR A 133 -21.86 -0.55 20.03
CA TYR A 133 -23.21 -1.08 20.07
C TYR A 133 -23.68 -1.17 21.51
N GLY A 134 -24.93 -0.79 21.73
CA GLY A 134 -25.58 -0.82 23.04
C GLY A 134 -26.41 -2.09 23.27
N PRO A 135 -27.31 -2.05 24.27
CA PRO A 135 -28.22 -3.15 24.57
C PRO A 135 -29.20 -3.43 23.42
N ASP A 136 -29.26 -4.68 22.97
CA ASP A 136 -30.07 -5.15 21.82
C ASP A 136 -29.41 -4.95 20.45
N GLY A 137 -28.14 -4.50 20.41
CA GLY A 137 -27.33 -4.44 19.19
C GLY A 137 -27.57 -3.19 18.33
N GLN A 138 -28.25 -2.18 18.86
CA GLN A 138 -28.33 -0.84 18.30
C GLN A 138 -26.96 -0.16 18.27
N LEU A 139 -26.67 0.51 17.16
CA LEU A 139 -25.47 1.30 16.99
C LEU A 139 -25.58 2.59 17.82
N VAL A 140 -24.67 2.77 18.77
CA VAL A 140 -24.53 4.00 19.58
C VAL A 140 -23.74 5.04 18.79
N ARG A 141 -22.57 4.65 18.26
CA ARG A 141 -21.70 5.56 17.52
C ARG A 141 -20.72 4.83 16.61
N LYS A 142 -20.34 5.48 15.52
CA LYS A 142 -19.16 5.15 14.71
C LYS A 142 -18.13 6.26 14.87
N LEU A 143 -16.86 5.88 14.89
CA LEU A 143 -15.75 6.81 15.00
C LEU A 143 -14.69 6.49 13.94
N ALA A 144 -14.35 7.50 13.14
CA ALA A 144 -13.14 7.55 12.34
C ALA A 144 -11.92 7.86 13.23
N LEU A 145 -10.71 7.52 12.77
CA LEU A 145 -9.48 7.86 13.51
C LEU A 145 -9.30 9.35 13.77
N ASN A 146 -9.70 10.23 12.85
CA ASN A 146 -9.58 11.68 13.04
C ASN A 146 -10.57 12.27 14.07
N GLN A 147 -11.55 11.47 14.51
CA GLN A 147 -12.42 11.81 15.64
C GLN A 147 -11.81 11.37 16.98
N LEU A 148 -10.78 10.54 16.94
CA LEU A 148 -9.97 10.15 18.10
C LEU A 148 -8.68 10.96 18.19
N LEU A 149 -8.07 11.29 17.06
CA LEU A 149 -6.70 11.80 16.96
C LEU A 149 -6.66 13.03 16.05
N PRO A 150 -5.79 14.01 16.31
CA PRO A 150 -5.54 15.09 15.35
C PRO A 150 -5.00 14.55 14.01
N ASP A 151 -5.30 15.22 12.90
CA ASP A 151 -4.90 14.77 11.55
C ASP A 151 -3.39 14.51 11.39
N PHE A 152 -2.54 15.37 11.97
CA PHE A 152 -1.09 15.17 11.94
C PHE A 152 -0.66 13.88 12.68
N TYR A 153 -1.40 13.50 13.73
CA TYR A 153 -1.14 12.27 14.46
C TYR A 153 -1.49 11.08 13.58
N VAL A 154 -2.66 11.11 12.92
CA VAL A 154 -3.06 10.06 11.97
C VAL A 154 -2.02 9.91 10.85
N LYS A 155 -1.51 11.01 10.31
CA LYS A 155 -0.44 11.01 9.28
C LYS A 155 0.87 10.39 9.77
N ALA A 156 1.18 10.58 11.06
CA ALA A 156 2.38 10.06 11.70
C ALA A 156 2.29 8.56 12.01
N LEU A 157 1.10 7.97 12.10
CA LEU A 157 0.95 6.55 12.40
C LEU A 157 1.72 5.65 11.41
N PRO A 158 2.30 4.53 11.87
CA PRO A 158 2.88 3.53 10.98
C PRO A 158 1.83 3.02 10.00
N ARG A 159 2.21 2.82 8.73
CA ARG A 159 1.28 2.42 7.67
C ARG A 159 1.90 1.42 6.71
N SER A 160 1.07 0.54 6.19
CA SER A 160 1.35 -0.31 5.05
C SER A 160 0.79 0.35 3.77
N VAL A 161 0.77 -0.39 2.65
CA VAL A 161 0.09 0.07 1.43
C VAL A 161 -1.42 0.22 1.62
N SER A 162 -2.02 -0.58 2.52
CA SER A 162 -3.48 -0.70 2.65
C SER A 162 -4.03 -0.53 4.08
N SER A 163 -3.16 -0.27 5.06
CA SER A 163 -3.54 -0.19 6.48
C SER A 163 -2.80 0.90 7.24
N LEU A 164 -3.46 1.46 8.25
CA LEU A 164 -2.81 2.20 9.34
C LEU A 164 -2.68 1.27 10.55
N HIS A 165 -1.46 1.04 11.02
CA HIS A 165 -1.20 0.26 12.23
C HIS A 165 -1.33 1.19 13.45
N TRP A 166 -2.57 1.56 13.75
CA TRP A 166 -2.91 2.62 14.70
C TRP A 166 -3.09 2.16 16.13
N SER A 167 -3.35 0.87 16.34
CA SER A 167 -3.83 0.32 17.61
C SER A 167 -2.92 -0.74 18.22
N GLY A 168 -2.94 -0.81 19.56
CA GLY A 168 -2.41 -1.92 20.34
C GLY A 168 -3.53 -2.82 20.89
N THR A 169 -3.40 -3.27 22.13
CA THR A 169 -4.43 -4.09 22.79
C THR A 169 -5.45 -3.24 23.53
N HIS A 170 -6.68 -3.23 23.02
CA HIS A 170 -7.81 -2.56 23.64
C HIS A 170 -8.40 -3.37 24.80
N ARG A 171 -9.06 -2.70 25.74
CA ARG A 171 -9.75 -3.35 26.86
C ARG A 171 -10.97 -2.55 27.31
N LEU A 172 -11.87 -3.20 28.03
CA LEU A 172 -12.95 -2.51 28.74
C LEU A 172 -12.51 -2.18 30.15
N THR A 173 -13.02 -1.09 30.72
CA THR A 173 -12.90 -0.82 32.16
C THR A 173 -13.65 -1.90 32.96
N ALA A 174 -13.25 -2.09 34.22
CA ALA A 174 -13.83 -3.14 35.08
C ALA A 174 -15.35 -2.97 35.29
N ASP A 175 -15.84 -1.73 35.27
CA ASP A 175 -17.26 -1.40 35.35
C ASP A 175 -18.01 -1.56 34.00
N GLY A 176 -17.31 -1.88 32.91
CA GLY A 176 -17.87 -2.06 31.57
C GLY A 176 -18.41 -0.79 30.93
N ARG A 177 -18.10 0.40 31.47
CA ARG A 177 -18.66 1.68 30.99
C ARG A 177 -17.81 2.36 29.92
N ARG A 178 -16.52 2.02 29.85
CA ARG A 178 -15.58 2.64 28.90
C ARG A 178 -14.76 1.59 28.17
N ALA A 179 -14.45 1.86 26.91
CA ALA A 179 -13.34 1.20 26.21
C ALA A 179 -12.06 2.03 26.40
N LEU A 180 -10.97 1.38 26.81
CA LEU A 180 -9.62 1.92 26.78
C LEU A 180 -8.96 1.46 25.49
N VAL A 181 -8.84 2.40 24.56
CA VAL A 181 -8.33 2.21 23.23
C VAL A 181 -6.85 2.56 23.21
N ALA A 182 -6.00 1.54 23.28
CA ALA A 182 -4.56 1.69 23.13
C ALA A 182 -4.20 2.19 21.71
N VAL A 183 -3.83 3.47 21.60
CA VAL A 183 -3.38 4.11 20.36
C VAL A 183 -1.85 4.09 20.31
N VAL A 184 -1.28 3.71 19.17
CA VAL A 184 0.18 3.68 18.96
C VAL A 184 0.76 5.10 19.06
N VAL A 185 1.88 5.23 19.77
CA VAL A 185 2.75 6.41 19.72
C VAL A 185 3.67 6.27 18.51
N PRO A 186 3.60 7.15 17.50
CA PRO A 186 4.40 7.03 16.29
C PRO A 186 5.90 7.05 16.55
N ASP A 187 6.62 6.19 15.85
CA ASP A 187 8.09 6.19 15.83
C ASP A 187 8.56 5.67 14.46
N ASP A 188 9.37 6.46 13.74
CA ASP A 188 9.93 6.03 12.45
C ASP A 188 11.21 5.21 12.62
N ASP A 189 11.85 5.30 13.78
CA ASP A 189 13.13 4.64 14.05
C ASP A 189 12.90 3.24 14.69
N ARG A 190 11.63 2.85 14.86
CA ARG A 190 11.20 1.59 15.46
C ARG A 190 11.52 0.41 14.56
N LEU A 191 12.21 -0.58 15.12
CA LEU A 191 12.40 -1.87 14.47
C LEU A 191 11.12 -2.72 14.58
N PRO A 192 10.85 -3.63 13.63
CA PRO A 192 9.68 -4.51 13.69
C PRO A 192 9.59 -5.36 14.97
N THR A 193 10.72 -5.62 15.63
CA THR A 193 10.83 -6.39 16.86
C THR A 193 10.53 -5.60 18.13
N ASP A 194 10.47 -4.28 18.05
CA ASP A 194 10.32 -3.43 19.23
C ASP A 194 8.88 -3.47 19.73
N GLU A 195 8.72 -3.42 21.06
CA GLU A 195 7.41 -3.34 21.69
C GLU A 195 6.68 -2.06 21.26
N LEU A 196 5.38 -2.17 20.99
CA LEU A 196 4.56 -1.03 20.61
C LEU A 196 4.32 -0.13 21.83
N SER A 197 4.85 1.08 21.79
CA SER A 197 4.46 2.12 22.74
C SER A 197 3.04 2.59 22.41
N THR A 198 2.17 2.62 23.42
CA THR A 198 0.78 3.06 23.26
C THR A 198 0.36 4.04 24.36
N VAL A 199 -0.67 4.82 24.05
CA VAL A 199 -1.39 5.68 24.97
C VAL A 199 -2.88 5.34 24.92
N ASP A 200 -3.53 5.17 26.07
CA ASP A 200 -4.94 4.78 26.12
C ASP A 200 -5.85 5.99 25.97
N VAL A 201 -6.67 5.99 24.93
CA VAL A 201 -7.80 6.91 24.79
C VAL A 201 -9.05 6.24 25.33
N ALA A 202 -9.77 6.89 26.24
CA ALA A 202 -11.00 6.36 26.81
C ALA A 202 -12.20 6.76 25.94
N ILE A 203 -13.12 5.82 25.72
CA ILE A 203 -14.40 6.09 25.04
C ILE A 203 -15.52 5.64 25.95
N ASP A 204 -16.43 6.55 26.28
CA ASP A 204 -17.67 6.24 26.99
C ASP A 204 -18.62 5.43 26.09
N LEU A 205 -19.05 4.25 26.54
CA LEU A 205 -19.79 3.33 25.67
C LEU A 205 -21.28 3.67 25.49
N GLU A 206 -21.85 4.49 26.38
CA GLU A 206 -23.24 4.93 26.27
C GLU A 206 -23.38 6.11 25.28
N THR A 207 -22.36 6.97 25.20
CA THR A 207 -22.40 8.21 24.40
C THR A 207 -21.43 8.22 23.21
N GLY A 208 -20.43 7.34 23.22
CA GLY A 208 -19.28 7.37 22.32
C GLY A 208 -18.39 8.60 22.50
N ALA A 209 -18.47 9.28 23.65
CA ALA A 209 -17.63 10.45 23.94
C ALA A 209 -16.17 10.02 24.19
N VAL A 210 -15.23 10.70 23.53
CA VAL A 210 -13.80 10.43 23.61
C VAL A 210 -13.18 11.29 24.73
N THR A 211 -12.33 10.69 25.54
CA THR A 211 -11.56 11.37 26.60
C THR A 211 -10.11 10.91 26.52
N HIS A 212 -9.18 11.87 26.49
CA HIS A 212 -7.75 11.59 26.48
C HIS A 212 -7.23 11.31 27.91
N PRO A 213 -6.16 10.51 28.07
CA PRO A 213 -5.63 10.16 29.39
C PRO A 213 -4.97 11.37 30.06
N GLU A 214 -4.37 11.16 31.23
CA GLU A 214 -3.62 12.19 31.96
C GLU A 214 -2.77 13.05 31.02
N GLU A 215 -2.92 14.37 31.14
CA GLU A 215 -2.48 15.34 30.13
C GLU A 215 -1.03 15.13 29.71
N ARG A 216 -0.14 14.74 30.63
CA ARG A 216 1.29 14.57 30.33
C ARG A 216 1.56 13.49 29.29
N ALA A 217 1.09 12.26 29.50
CA ALA A 217 1.37 11.14 28.59
C ALA A 217 0.78 11.40 27.20
N TRP A 218 -0.42 11.98 27.16
CA TRP A 218 -1.05 12.39 25.91
C TRP A 218 -0.28 13.51 25.20
N ASN A 219 0.13 14.55 25.93
CA ASN A 219 0.89 15.67 25.37
C ASN A 219 2.25 15.22 24.83
N ASP A 220 2.93 14.30 25.52
CA ASP A 220 4.20 13.71 25.07
C ASP A 220 3.98 12.92 23.76
N ALA A 221 2.96 12.07 23.70
CA ALA A 221 2.60 11.33 22.48
C ALA A 221 2.26 12.26 21.31
N VAL A 222 1.50 13.33 21.56
CA VAL A 222 1.15 14.35 20.57
C VAL A 222 2.39 15.09 20.05
N ALA A 223 3.33 15.43 20.93
CA ALA A 223 4.59 16.09 20.55
C ALA A 223 5.46 15.18 19.67
N ILE A 224 5.57 13.89 20.02
CA ILE A 224 6.27 12.89 19.22
C ILE A 224 5.62 12.75 17.85
N ALA A 225 4.29 12.57 17.80
CA ALA A 225 3.56 12.41 16.55
C ALA A 225 3.72 13.62 15.63
N ARG A 226 3.74 14.84 16.18
CA ARG A 226 4.00 16.06 15.39
C ARG A 226 5.40 16.05 14.75
N LYS A 227 6.43 15.69 15.52
CA LYS A 227 7.80 15.58 15.00
C LYS A 227 7.91 14.54 13.89
N VAL A 228 7.25 13.39 14.06
CA VAL A 228 7.19 12.31 13.05
C VAL A 228 6.48 12.80 11.78
N ALA A 229 5.32 13.44 11.92
CA ALA A 229 4.59 14.04 10.79
C ALA A 229 5.46 15.04 10.03
N ASP A 230 6.09 16.00 10.72
CA ASP A 230 6.94 17.02 10.10
C ASP A 230 8.13 16.38 9.34
N ARG A 231 8.78 15.35 9.90
CA ARG A 231 9.85 14.61 9.21
C ARG A 231 9.35 13.94 7.94
N ARG A 232 8.18 13.28 7.98
CA ARG A 232 7.58 12.61 6.83
C ARG A 232 7.19 13.60 5.74
N ASP A 233 6.63 14.75 6.11
CA ASP A 233 6.27 15.82 5.17
C ASP A 233 7.51 16.36 4.46
N GLN A 234 8.58 16.60 5.20
CA GLN A 234 9.86 16.99 4.61
C GLN A 234 10.45 15.90 3.71
N ALA A 235 10.35 14.62 4.10
CA ALA A 235 10.84 13.51 3.29
C ALA A 235 10.02 13.32 2.01
N GLU A 236 8.70 13.45 2.07
CA GLU A 236 7.80 13.45 0.93
C GLU A 236 8.07 14.64 0.00
N ALA A 237 8.21 15.85 0.54
CA ALA A 237 8.59 17.03 -0.24
C ALA A 237 9.96 16.86 -0.92
N ARG A 238 10.95 16.28 -0.24
CA ARG A 238 12.26 15.95 -0.84
C ARG A 238 12.13 14.92 -1.96
N ARG A 239 11.35 13.86 -1.77
CA ARG A 239 11.10 12.85 -2.80
C ARG A 239 10.36 13.44 -4.00
N ALA A 240 9.34 14.26 -3.78
CA ALA A 240 8.61 14.95 -4.85
C ALA A 240 9.52 15.91 -5.63
N ALA A 241 10.36 16.68 -4.93
CA ALA A 241 11.34 17.55 -5.56
C ALA A 241 12.40 16.77 -6.37
N ALA A 242 12.91 15.66 -5.83
CA ALA A 242 13.85 14.78 -6.51
C ALA A 242 13.23 14.12 -7.75
N PHE A 243 11.98 13.68 -7.65
CA PHE A 243 11.20 13.13 -8.77
C PHE A 243 11.03 14.15 -9.89
N ALA A 244 10.75 15.42 -9.55
CA ALA A 244 10.57 16.49 -10.53
C ALA A 244 11.89 17.02 -11.12
N ALA A 245 13.01 16.90 -10.39
CA ALA A 245 14.30 17.38 -10.84
C ALA A 245 14.80 16.63 -12.10
N PRO A 246 15.62 17.27 -12.96
CA PRO A 246 16.31 16.57 -14.03
C PRO A 246 17.16 15.42 -13.49
N LEU A 247 16.99 14.22 -14.06
CA LEU A 247 17.70 13.01 -13.69
C LEU A 247 19.16 13.14 -14.11
N LYS A 248 20.08 12.93 -13.18
CA LYS A 248 21.52 12.93 -13.44
C LYS A 248 22.05 11.50 -13.32
N SER A 249 23.07 11.17 -14.09
CA SER A 249 23.74 9.88 -13.92
C SER A 249 24.34 9.76 -12.50
N PRO A 250 24.40 8.55 -11.93
CA PRO A 250 25.09 8.32 -10.67
C PRO A 250 26.56 8.76 -10.76
N ALA A 251 27.07 9.31 -9.65
CA ALA A 251 28.49 9.61 -9.49
C ALA A 251 29.28 8.41 -8.94
N THR A 252 28.58 7.36 -8.51
CA THR A 252 29.12 6.15 -7.90
C THR A 252 29.26 5.04 -8.94
N SER A 253 30.06 4.03 -8.62
CA SER A 253 30.10 2.75 -9.33
C SER A 253 29.15 1.71 -8.72
N GLU A 254 28.26 2.13 -7.82
CA GLU A 254 27.33 1.23 -7.14
C GLU A 254 26.22 0.79 -8.10
N SER A 255 26.05 -0.52 -8.24
CA SER A 255 25.11 -1.12 -9.17
C SER A 255 23.66 -0.67 -8.93
N ALA A 256 23.28 -0.51 -7.66
CA ALA A 256 21.95 -0.10 -7.27
C ALA A 256 21.61 1.29 -7.82
N ASP A 257 22.54 2.25 -7.68
CA ASP A 257 22.33 3.61 -8.18
C ASP A 257 22.16 3.64 -9.71
N TRP A 258 22.91 2.80 -10.43
CA TRP A 258 22.78 2.66 -11.89
C TRP A 258 21.50 1.96 -12.31
N TYR A 259 21.05 0.96 -11.55
CA TYR A 259 19.77 0.30 -11.79
C TYR A 259 18.61 1.30 -11.67
N ASP A 260 18.60 2.10 -10.60
CA ASP A 260 17.59 3.13 -10.34
C ASP A 260 17.61 4.22 -11.41
N TYR A 261 18.81 4.68 -11.77
CA TYR A 261 19.00 5.65 -12.85
C TYR A 261 18.45 5.14 -14.18
N LEU A 262 18.81 3.91 -14.59
CA LEU A 262 18.36 3.35 -15.86
C LEU A 262 16.85 3.13 -15.88
N THR A 263 16.28 2.66 -14.77
CA THR A 263 14.83 2.48 -14.63
C THR A 263 14.10 3.81 -14.76
N GLU A 264 14.53 4.85 -14.04
CA GLU A 264 13.90 6.17 -14.13
C GLU A 264 14.19 6.87 -15.47
N ALA A 265 15.35 6.63 -16.09
CA ALA A 265 15.66 7.14 -17.42
C ALA A 265 14.70 6.57 -18.46
N PHE A 266 14.39 5.26 -18.43
CA PHE A 266 13.38 4.65 -19.29
C PHE A 266 12.06 5.42 -19.23
N PHE A 267 11.55 5.67 -18.02
CA PHE A 267 10.28 6.39 -17.84
C PHE A 267 10.30 7.82 -18.37
N ARG A 268 11.48 8.41 -18.56
CA ARG A 268 11.64 9.77 -19.10
C ARG A 268 11.84 9.81 -20.61
N VAL A 269 12.43 8.76 -21.20
CA VAL A 269 12.86 8.80 -22.61
C VAL A 269 12.09 7.87 -23.54
N ASP A 270 11.61 6.72 -23.05
CA ASP A 270 10.94 5.75 -23.92
C ASP A 270 9.49 6.19 -24.20
N PRO A 271 9.03 6.20 -25.46
CA PRO A 271 7.69 6.65 -25.80
C PRO A 271 6.58 5.73 -25.27
N ASP A 272 6.88 4.44 -25.06
CA ASP A 272 5.90 3.43 -24.63
C ASP A 272 5.97 3.13 -23.13
N TRP A 273 6.58 4.03 -22.36
CA TRP A 273 6.76 3.92 -20.90
C TRP A 273 5.44 3.69 -20.11
N LYS A 274 4.28 3.99 -20.71
CA LYS A 274 2.97 3.71 -20.11
C LYS A 274 2.54 2.25 -20.24
N GLU A 275 3.05 1.52 -21.23
CA GLU A 275 2.57 0.18 -21.62
C GLU A 275 3.60 -0.91 -21.34
N THR A 276 4.85 -0.57 -21.02
CA THR A 276 5.91 -1.55 -20.78
C THR A 276 6.87 -1.13 -19.68
N TYR A 277 7.73 -2.06 -19.27
CA TYR A 277 8.77 -1.90 -18.28
C TYR A 277 10.10 -2.38 -18.87
N PRO A 278 11.24 -1.75 -18.56
CA PRO A 278 12.51 -2.14 -19.14
C PRO A 278 13.10 -3.36 -18.44
N GLU A 279 13.83 -4.17 -19.20
CA GLU A 279 14.90 -5.00 -18.66
C GLU A 279 16.13 -4.11 -18.43
N VAL A 280 16.78 -4.25 -17.27
CA VAL A 280 17.93 -3.41 -16.90
C VAL A 280 19.18 -4.28 -16.74
N ALA A 281 20.20 -3.95 -17.51
CA ALA A 281 21.51 -4.61 -17.50
C ALA A 281 22.60 -3.62 -17.09
N VAL A 282 23.20 -3.86 -15.92
CA VAL A 282 24.37 -3.11 -15.45
C VAL A 282 25.57 -4.06 -15.41
N LEU A 283 26.49 -3.91 -16.36
CA LEU A 283 27.66 -4.79 -16.42
C LEU A 283 28.68 -4.44 -15.34
N GLY A 284 29.13 -5.49 -14.66
CA GLY A 284 30.03 -5.39 -13.51
C GLY A 284 29.33 -5.24 -12.17
N ALA A 285 28.01 -5.42 -12.15
CA ALA A 285 27.19 -5.33 -10.95
C ALA A 285 27.13 -6.61 -10.11
N SER A 286 27.53 -7.75 -10.68
CA SER A 286 27.46 -9.07 -10.07
C SER A 286 28.71 -9.88 -10.43
N GLU A 287 28.85 -11.05 -9.81
CA GLU A 287 29.87 -12.05 -10.18
C GLU A 287 29.58 -12.73 -11.52
N GLU A 288 28.40 -12.51 -12.09
CA GLU A 288 28.02 -13.05 -13.39
C GLU A 288 28.90 -12.45 -14.49
N SER A 289 29.29 -13.27 -15.46
CA SER A 289 30.07 -12.77 -16.60
C SER A 289 29.26 -11.71 -17.37
N PRO A 290 29.88 -10.63 -17.86
CA PRO A 290 29.18 -9.57 -18.60
C PRO A 290 28.33 -10.09 -19.78
N THR A 291 28.80 -11.12 -20.50
CA THR A 291 28.07 -11.74 -21.61
C THR A 291 26.83 -12.49 -21.16
N ALA A 292 26.87 -13.17 -20.00
CA ALA A 292 25.70 -13.86 -19.45
C ALA A 292 24.64 -12.86 -18.94
N THR A 293 25.06 -11.76 -18.29
CA THR A 293 24.16 -10.68 -17.91
C THR A 293 23.47 -10.06 -19.14
N LEU A 294 24.20 -9.88 -20.25
CA LEU A 294 23.60 -9.46 -21.52
C LEU A 294 22.61 -10.50 -22.03
N ALA A 295 23.00 -11.77 -22.14
CA ALA A 295 22.12 -12.82 -22.63
C ALA A 295 20.77 -12.83 -21.88
N ARG A 296 20.81 -12.81 -20.55
CA ARG A 296 19.60 -12.74 -19.69
C ARG A 296 18.74 -11.51 -19.99
N ALA A 297 19.35 -10.34 -20.16
CA ALA A 297 18.60 -9.11 -20.44
C ALA A 297 17.89 -9.11 -21.81
N PHE A 298 18.32 -9.97 -22.74
CA PHE A 298 17.75 -10.12 -24.08
C PHE A 298 16.92 -11.40 -24.27
N GLU A 299 16.67 -12.18 -23.21
CA GLU A 299 15.87 -13.42 -23.27
C GLU A 299 14.35 -13.20 -23.44
N GLY A 300 13.88 -11.95 -23.38
CA GLY A 300 12.46 -11.61 -23.47
C GLY A 300 11.81 -11.99 -24.81
N GLU A 301 10.59 -12.53 -24.75
CA GLU A 301 9.78 -12.78 -25.96
C GLU A 301 9.02 -11.52 -26.40
N GLY A 302 9.09 -11.20 -27.69
CA GLY A 302 8.38 -10.07 -28.29
C GLY A 302 9.08 -8.71 -28.10
N PRO A 303 8.38 -7.60 -28.42
CA PRO A 303 8.93 -6.25 -28.26
C PRO A 303 9.24 -5.98 -26.80
N HIS A 304 10.51 -5.78 -26.49
CA HIS A 304 10.97 -5.44 -25.15
C HIS A 304 12.06 -4.36 -25.20
N VAL A 305 12.21 -3.65 -24.09
CA VAL A 305 13.14 -2.53 -23.96
C VAL A 305 14.26 -2.93 -23.02
N VAL A 306 15.51 -2.73 -23.44
CA VAL A 306 16.70 -3.01 -22.62
C VAL A 306 17.43 -1.70 -22.30
N MET A 307 17.62 -1.41 -21.02
CA MET A 307 18.45 -0.31 -20.53
C MET A 307 19.82 -0.86 -20.15
N LEU A 308 20.88 -0.37 -20.80
CA LEU A 308 22.23 -0.94 -20.69
C LEU A 308 23.24 0.10 -20.23
N ALA A 309 24.02 -0.24 -19.19
CA ALA A 309 25.20 0.51 -18.74
C ALA A 309 26.31 -0.43 -18.27
N SER A 310 27.46 0.14 -17.94
CA SER A 310 28.52 -0.58 -17.23
C SER A 310 29.15 0.33 -16.18
N VAL A 311 29.40 -0.24 -15.00
CA VAL A 311 30.12 0.39 -13.89
C VAL A 311 31.61 0.04 -13.89
N GLN A 312 32.05 -0.79 -14.83
CA GLN A 312 33.42 -1.26 -14.97
C GLN A 312 34.24 -0.37 -15.92
N ALA A 313 35.49 -0.78 -16.16
CA ALA A 313 36.39 -0.12 -17.08
C ALA A 313 35.72 0.09 -18.47
N PRO A 314 35.99 1.23 -19.15
CA PRO A 314 35.35 1.63 -20.40
C PRO A 314 35.34 0.59 -21.54
N ASP A 315 36.24 -0.38 -21.50
CA ASP A 315 36.46 -1.42 -22.51
C ASP A 315 35.60 -2.68 -22.30
N VAL A 316 35.11 -2.93 -21.07
CA VAL A 316 34.32 -4.14 -20.78
C VAL A 316 33.01 -4.16 -21.56
N LEU A 317 32.29 -3.04 -21.59
CA LEU A 317 30.99 -2.98 -22.22
C LEU A 317 31.04 -3.22 -23.75
N PRO A 318 31.95 -2.58 -24.52
CA PRO A 318 32.16 -2.93 -25.92
C PRO A 318 32.57 -4.38 -26.15
N ALA A 319 33.44 -4.94 -25.30
CA ALA A 319 33.90 -6.32 -25.42
C ALA A 319 32.74 -7.31 -25.19
N ALA A 320 32.00 -7.14 -24.10
CA ALA A 320 30.86 -7.98 -23.75
C ALA A 320 29.77 -7.94 -24.84
N VAL A 321 29.45 -6.76 -25.37
CA VAL A 321 28.47 -6.62 -26.46
C VAL A 321 28.96 -7.32 -27.73
N ARG A 322 30.24 -7.18 -28.10
CA ARG A 322 30.79 -7.85 -29.28
C ARG A 322 30.69 -9.37 -29.12
N ASP A 323 31.07 -9.89 -27.96
CA ASP A 323 31.10 -11.33 -27.70
C ASP A 323 29.67 -11.90 -27.64
N PHE A 324 28.71 -11.16 -27.08
CA PHE A 324 27.29 -11.47 -27.13
C PHE A 324 26.74 -11.41 -28.57
N ALA A 325 27.03 -10.36 -29.34
CA ALA A 325 26.56 -10.23 -30.71
C ALA A 325 27.07 -11.36 -31.63
N ALA A 326 28.27 -11.88 -31.36
CA ALA A 326 28.81 -13.03 -32.10
C ALA A 326 27.97 -14.31 -31.95
N THR A 327 27.14 -14.42 -30.92
CA THR A 327 26.23 -15.57 -30.73
C THR A 327 24.86 -15.38 -31.35
N LEU A 328 24.55 -14.18 -31.87
CA LEU A 328 23.22 -13.85 -32.38
C LEU A 328 23.08 -14.18 -33.86
N SER A 329 21.92 -14.73 -34.23
CA SER A 329 21.54 -14.85 -35.64
C SER A 329 21.19 -13.47 -36.23
N PRO A 330 21.17 -13.32 -37.57
CA PRO A 330 20.59 -12.14 -38.20
C PRO A 330 19.15 -11.92 -37.73
N SER A 331 18.78 -10.68 -37.42
CA SER A 331 17.45 -10.29 -36.93
C SER A 331 17.06 -10.83 -35.55
N ALA A 332 17.98 -11.42 -34.78
CA ALA A 332 17.70 -11.93 -33.43
C ALA A 332 17.18 -10.84 -32.47
N LEU A 333 17.50 -9.57 -32.73
CA LEU A 333 17.07 -8.43 -31.92
C LEU A 333 16.03 -7.56 -32.64
N LYS A 334 15.30 -8.14 -33.60
CA LYS A 334 14.19 -7.44 -34.24
C LYS A 334 13.17 -7.03 -33.18
N ASP A 335 12.68 -5.80 -33.29
CA ASP A 335 11.69 -5.20 -32.38
C ASP A 335 12.22 -4.96 -30.95
N VAL A 336 13.53 -5.12 -30.71
CA VAL A 336 14.18 -4.76 -29.44
C VAL A 336 14.70 -3.32 -29.51
N ARG A 337 14.35 -2.52 -28.51
CA ARG A 337 14.92 -1.18 -28.31
C ARG A 337 15.94 -1.21 -27.19
N VAL A 338 17.15 -0.76 -27.47
CA VAL A 338 18.24 -0.71 -26.50
C VAL A 338 18.58 0.74 -26.21
N TYR A 339 18.47 1.15 -24.95
CA TYR A 339 18.96 2.44 -24.47
C TYR A 339 20.31 2.24 -23.80
N LEU A 340 21.35 2.81 -24.39
CA LEU A 340 22.73 2.66 -23.95
C LEU A 340 23.20 3.91 -23.22
N ALA A 341 23.43 3.80 -21.92
CA ALA A 341 24.03 4.86 -21.11
C ALA A 341 25.55 4.80 -21.17
N ALA A 342 26.16 5.48 -22.15
CA ALA A 342 27.61 5.50 -22.33
C ALA A 342 28.09 6.77 -23.07
N PRO A 343 29.36 7.20 -22.89
CA PRO A 343 29.99 8.19 -23.75
C PRO A 343 29.92 7.80 -25.23
N ILE A 344 29.80 8.80 -26.12
CA ILE A 344 29.60 8.57 -27.57
C ILE A 344 30.69 7.68 -28.21
N ALA A 345 31.93 7.80 -27.73
CA ALA A 345 33.07 7.02 -28.22
C ALA A 345 32.89 5.51 -27.96
N ILE A 346 32.29 5.15 -26.82
CA ILE A 346 31.98 3.77 -26.44
C ILE A 346 30.68 3.31 -27.11
N ALA A 347 29.72 4.21 -27.21
CA ALA A 347 28.37 3.90 -27.68
C ALA A 347 28.30 3.54 -29.18
N ASN A 348 29.10 4.20 -30.02
CA ASN A 348 29.08 3.98 -31.48
C ASN A 348 29.39 2.54 -31.92
N PRO A 349 30.47 1.88 -31.47
CA PRO A 349 30.74 0.49 -31.84
C PRO A 349 29.65 -0.47 -31.34
N ILE A 350 29.12 -0.25 -30.13
CA ILE A 350 28.03 -1.04 -29.55
C ILE A 350 26.76 -0.91 -30.40
N ARG A 351 26.37 0.32 -30.74
CA ARG A 351 25.24 0.61 -31.62
C ARG A 351 25.37 -0.12 -32.95
N LYS A 352 26.54 -0.07 -33.58
CA LYS A 352 26.80 -0.74 -34.86
C LYS A 352 26.64 -2.25 -34.73
N ASN A 353 27.18 -2.86 -33.68
CA ASN A 353 27.10 -4.30 -33.46
C ASN A 353 25.64 -4.75 -33.26
N LEU A 354 24.90 -4.13 -32.32
CA LEU A 354 23.52 -4.53 -32.03
C LEU A 354 22.56 -4.25 -33.20
N ALA A 355 22.74 -3.13 -33.91
CA ALA A 355 21.93 -2.80 -35.08
C ALA A 355 22.10 -3.80 -36.24
N ALA A 356 23.27 -4.43 -36.37
CA ALA A 356 23.48 -5.49 -37.36
C ALA A 356 22.58 -6.72 -37.13
N HIS A 357 22.04 -6.88 -35.92
CA HIS A 357 21.11 -7.95 -35.55
C HIS A 357 19.66 -7.47 -35.41
N GLY A 358 19.35 -6.24 -35.85
CA GLY A 358 17.98 -5.72 -35.90
C GLY A 358 17.53 -4.84 -34.73
N ALA A 359 18.40 -4.60 -33.73
CA ALA A 359 18.07 -3.73 -32.61
C ALA A 359 17.97 -2.25 -33.00
N THR A 360 17.02 -1.53 -32.41
CA THR A 360 17.01 -0.06 -32.42
C THR A 360 17.78 0.45 -31.21
N VAL A 361 18.91 1.12 -31.42
CA VAL A 361 19.78 1.57 -30.32
C VAL A 361 19.74 3.08 -30.14
N VAL A 362 19.23 3.52 -29.00
CA VAL A 362 19.20 4.92 -28.53
C VAL A 362 20.35 5.12 -27.54
N VAL A 363 21.07 6.23 -27.64
CA VAL A 363 22.19 6.52 -26.72
C VAL A 363 21.74 7.58 -25.72
N ILE A 364 21.88 7.27 -24.45
CA ILE A 364 21.68 8.19 -23.33
C ILE A 364 23.07 8.66 -22.91
N TYR A 365 23.31 9.96 -22.94
CA TYR A 365 24.60 10.51 -22.52
C TYR A 365 24.57 10.75 -21.01
N PRO A 366 25.42 10.07 -20.21
CA PRO A 366 25.42 10.25 -18.76
C PRO A 366 25.69 11.71 -18.33
N GLY A 367 26.47 12.46 -19.13
CA GLY A 367 26.74 13.88 -18.87
C GLY A 367 25.57 14.83 -19.16
N SER A 368 24.45 14.36 -19.71
CA SER A 368 23.26 15.16 -20.00
C SER A 368 22.14 14.80 -19.04
N ALA A 369 21.62 15.77 -18.31
CA ALA A 369 20.49 15.53 -17.42
C ALA A 369 19.21 15.30 -18.23
N ILE A 370 18.38 14.35 -17.80
CA ILE A 370 17.12 13.99 -18.46
C ILE A 370 15.95 14.68 -17.73
N PRO A 371 15.24 15.64 -18.35
CA PRO A 371 14.10 16.29 -17.70
C PRO A 371 12.99 15.28 -17.38
N GLN A 372 12.18 15.56 -16.35
CA GLN A 372 10.99 14.76 -16.06
C GLN A 372 9.93 15.01 -17.14
N ARG A 373 9.12 13.98 -17.44
CA ARG A 373 7.97 14.10 -18.35
C ARG A 373 6.87 14.98 -17.74
N PRO A 374 6.35 16.00 -18.47
CA PRO A 374 5.20 16.77 -18.02
C PRO A 374 3.99 15.90 -17.67
N GLU A 375 3.79 14.80 -18.40
CA GLU A 375 2.74 13.80 -18.14
C GLU A 375 2.87 13.23 -16.73
N ARG A 376 4.07 12.74 -16.36
CA ARG A 376 4.33 12.14 -15.06
C ARG A 376 4.22 13.13 -13.90
N LEU A 377 4.49 14.42 -14.15
CA LEU A 377 4.29 15.48 -13.16
C LEU A 377 2.82 15.79 -12.90
N ARG A 378 1.93 15.51 -13.86
CA ARG A 378 0.47 15.62 -13.69
C ARG A 378 -0.15 14.40 -13.01
N GLY A 379 0.67 13.44 -12.60
CA GLY A 379 0.21 12.18 -12.03
C GLY A 379 0.02 11.10 -13.08
N GLU A 380 0.02 11.40 -14.39
CA GLU A 380 -0.12 10.38 -15.44
C GLU A 380 0.97 9.32 -15.25
N THR A 381 0.63 8.14 -14.77
CA THR A 381 1.54 7.00 -14.64
C THR A 381 1.13 5.87 -15.58
N SER A 382 1.96 4.83 -15.74
CA SER A 382 1.51 3.57 -16.34
C SER A 382 0.37 2.93 -15.54
N LEU A 383 0.27 3.26 -14.24
CA LEU A 383 -0.83 2.89 -13.35
C LEU A 383 -2.04 3.82 -13.45
N ASP A 384 -2.00 4.93 -14.19
CA ASP A 384 -3.15 5.83 -14.34
C ASP A 384 -4.19 5.27 -15.31
N LYS A 385 -3.83 4.31 -16.15
CA LYS A 385 -4.82 3.42 -16.77
C LYS A 385 -5.59 2.58 -15.74
N LEU A 386 -5.04 2.39 -14.53
CA LEU A 386 -5.68 1.73 -13.40
C LEU A 386 -6.36 2.73 -12.43
N ALA A 387 -5.81 3.95 -12.27
CA ALA A 387 -6.26 4.95 -11.29
C ALA A 387 -7.19 6.03 -11.88
N GLY A 388 -7.12 6.32 -13.18
CA GLY A 388 -8.03 7.25 -13.88
C GLY A 388 -9.49 6.78 -13.86
N ASP A 389 -9.72 5.47 -13.72
CA ASP A 389 -11.04 4.89 -13.46
C ASP A 389 -11.52 5.13 -12.01
N ILE A 390 -10.63 5.47 -11.09
CA ILE A 390 -10.90 5.62 -9.64
C ILE A 390 -11.20 7.08 -9.26
N GLU A 391 -10.47 8.05 -9.82
CA GLU A 391 -10.62 9.46 -9.44
C GLU A 391 -11.89 10.13 -9.99
N ALA A 392 -12.45 9.61 -11.09
CA ALA A 392 -13.75 10.03 -11.61
C ALA A 392 -14.94 9.69 -10.67
N LEU A 393 -14.74 8.78 -9.71
CA LEU A 393 -15.78 8.30 -8.78
C LEU A 393 -15.79 9.02 -7.43
N GLY A 394 -14.77 9.82 -7.09
CA GLY A 394 -14.67 10.51 -5.80
C GLY A 394 -15.39 11.87 -5.71
N ARG A 395 -15.84 12.44 -6.83
CA ARG A 395 -16.50 13.77 -6.85
C ARG A 395 -18.02 13.74 -6.75
N ASP A 396 -18.65 12.57 -6.77
CA ASP A 396 -20.11 12.44 -6.64
C ASP A 396 -20.50 11.89 -5.26
N THR A 397 -20.10 12.60 -4.21
CA THR A 397 -20.71 12.42 -2.88
C THR A 397 -21.74 13.53 -2.69
N GLY A 398 -22.99 13.19 -3.00
CA GLY A 398 -24.15 14.08 -3.02
C GLY A 398 -24.28 14.96 -1.78
N SER A 399 -23.97 16.25 -1.95
CA SER A 399 -24.50 17.34 -1.15
C SER A 399 -25.85 17.78 -1.74
N SER A 400 -26.89 16.99 -1.49
CA SER A 400 -28.29 17.36 -1.72
C SER A 400 -28.98 17.52 -0.37
N GLY A 401 -28.65 18.58 0.37
CA GLY A 401 -29.41 18.96 1.56
C GLY A 401 -30.76 19.56 1.18
N PRO A 402 -31.86 19.28 1.90
CA PRO A 402 -33.17 19.87 1.62
C PRO A 402 -33.14 21.38 1.93
N GLY A 403 -33.40 22.19 0.90
CA GLY A 403 -33.49 23.63 1.02
C GLY A 403 -34.62 24.07 1.96
N LEU A 404 -34.27 24.91 2.93
CA LEU A 404 -35.22 25.65 3.77
C LEU A 404 -36.14 26.54 2.91
N PRO A 405 -37.45 26.65 3.25
CA PRO A 405 -38.36 27.52 2.52
C PRO A 405 -38.05 28.99 2.81
N LYS A 406 -37.93 29.79 1.74
CA LYS A 406 -37.76 31.25 1.82
C LYS A 406 -39.06 31.90 2.28
N SER A 407 -38.97 32.75 3.31
CA SER A 407 -40.04 33.64 3.75
C SER A 407 -40.36 34.70 2.69
N PRO A 408 -41.63 35.14 2.56
CA PRO A 408 -42.03 36.16 1.59
C PRO A 408 -41.59 37.57 2.03
N PRO A 409 -41.33 38.49 1.09
CA PRO A 409 -40.93 39.84 1.42
C PRO A 409 -42.11 40.63 2.00
N ALA A 410 -41.87 41.27 3.14
CA ALA A 410 -42.73 42.31 3.68
C ALA A 410 -42.32 43.67 3.09
N ARG A 411 -43.28 44.28 2.38
CA ARG A 411 -43.46 45.68 1.94
C ARG A 411 -42.26 46.47 1.43
#